data_AF-G4YXP1-F1
#
_entry.id   AF-G4YXP1-F1
#
_cell.length_a   1.000
_cell.length_b   1.000
_cell.length_c   1.000
_cell.angle_alpha   90.00
_cell.angle_beta   90.00
_cell.angle_gamma   90.00
#
_symmetry.space_group_name_H-M   'P 1'
#
loop_
_entity.id
_entity.type
_entity.pdbx_description
1 polymer ?
#
loop_
_entity_poly.entity_id
_entity_poly.type
_entity_poly.pdbx_seq_one_letter_code
_entity_poly.pdbx_strand_id
1 'polypeptide(L)'
;MAGSTTPAGATPEDQAAASRGSKRSIDDASDSLLRSSLEDLVARKDAPVPLADIRDTLMDHLLGSIQTDLKYTVLFVCEEVPDFRQQQEQEKVDPVEVALLEGLGDAYQFRSRLSEGDSIPRCDATLLKIPVSKRDIEKEKHAAKKAIKKKIKKFKKSSGENSKPSAEFYVLSPEELRVHLPSIPFEDAKAAADFVSTLPLPDGETRTPEQLLLALDCEMCRTTKGVELTRLTLVDTSEKVLLDEYVRPKNPIVDYCTQYSGITCDIMEATTMRLADIQKRFLDLVPAEAILVGHSIENDLQALRVLHRRVIDTACMYPHPKGPPFRSALRFLTSQYLNRAIQTGTDGHCSVEDAVATLQLAQLKIKHGPTFPSIEHEYKQKKVVNEMARAKKSVLIVDSLRSCRSLSGGVACIIPREVPGEVVQTVVHQLTTGFPPHLTWARVRGVKRSDIVAYVQQIKFNLPTGSCLVTVLSGDTNDLRALHKRRTARTDPRSSLMWDKKQQEALDATALAAQTGLVHICLQ
;
A
#
# COMPACT_ATOMS: atom_id res chain seq x y z
N MET A 1 33.33 -83.45 1.96
CA MET A 1 32.01 -82.85 2.23
C MET A 1 31.55 -82.23 0.91
N ALA A 2 30.83 -82.97 0.05
CA ALA A 2 29.37 -83.14 0.04
C ALA A 2 28.64 -81.77 0.12
N GLY A 3 27.89 -81.25 -0.86
CA GLY A 3 27.49 -81.60 -2.24
C GLY A 3 26.94 -80.30 -2.88
N SER A 4 27.14 -79.99 -4.17
CA SER A 4 26.27 -80.29 -5.34
C SER A 4 24.76 -80.18 -5.00
N THR A 5 23.90 -79.43 -5.69
CA THR A 5 23.57 -79.49 -7.12
C THR A 5 22.54 -78.40 -7.49
N THR A 6 22.63 -77.81 -8.68
CA THR A 6 21.51 -77.24 -9.47
C THR A 6 20.45 -78.31 -9.78
N PRO A 7 19.15 -78.01 -10.05
CA PRO A 7 18.76 -77.80 -11.47
C PRO A 7 17.43 -77.04 -11.74
N ALA A 8 17.21 -76.87 -13.06
CA ALA A 8 15.94 -76.92 -13.79
C ALA A 8 15.24 -75.60 -14.14
N GLY A 9 14.99 -75.46 -15.44
CA GLY A 9 14.22 -74.39 -16.03
C GLY A 9 12.75 -74.73 -16.29
N ALA A 10 12.06 -73.65 -16.69
CA ALA A 10 10.80 -73.52 -17.42
C ALA A 10 9.47 -73.84 -16.71
N THR A 11 8.70 -72.77 -16.44
CA THR A 11 7.28 -72.70 -16.82
C THR A 11 6.99 -71.40 -17.58
N PRO A 12 6.09 -71.40 -18.58
CA PRO A 12 5.86 -70.27 -19.48
C PRO A 12 4.66 -69.45 -19.00
N GLU A 13 4.86 -68.40 -18.20
CA GLU A 13 3.74 -67.49 -17.89
C GLU A 13 4.10 -66.03 -17.55
N ASP A 14 5.35 -65.57 -17.73
CA ASP A 14 5.75 -64.20 -17.36
C ASP A 14 6.41 -63.37 -18.48
N GLN A 15 6.06 -63.65 -19.74
CA GLN A 15 6.34 -62.73 -20.86
C GLN A 15 5.15 -61.78 -21.11
N ALA A 16 4.94 -60.83 -20.21
CA ALA A 16 4.05 -59.69 -20.48
C ALA A 16 4.38 -58.46 -19.62
N ALA A 17 5.60 -57.92 -19.68
CA ALA A 17 5.88 -56.56 -19.19
C ALA A 17 7.21 -55.97 -19.71
N ALA A 18 7.38 -55.88 -21.03
CA ALA A 18 8.24 -54.84 -21.59
C ALA A 18 7.42 -53.55 -21.71
N SER A 19 8.04 -52.40 -21.38
CA SER A 19 7.51 -51.03 -21.37
C SER A 19 6.86 -50.54 -20.07
N ARG A 20 7.69 -50.04 -19.15
CA ARG A 20 7.26 -48.94 -18.26
C ARG A 20 8.26 -47.80 -18.38
N GLY A 21 7.75 -46.71 -18.93
CA GLY A 21 8.47 -45.49 -19.24
C GLY A 21 9.13 -44.86 -18.02
N SER A 22 10.20 -44.12 -18.31
CA SER A 22 10.87 -43.21 -17.40
C SER A 22 9.83 -42.31 -16.74
N LYS A 23 9.68 -42.42 -15.41
CA LYS A 23 8.85 -41.50 -14.60
C LYS A 23 9.51 -40.12 -14.64
N ARG A 24 8.91 -39.17 -15.36
CA ARG A 24 9.20 -37.74 -15.18
C ARG A 24 8.84 -37.34 -13.75
N SER A 25 9.68 -36.50 -13.15
CA SER A 25 9.51 -35.99 -11.79
C SER A 25 8.22 -35.16 -11.67
N ILE A 26 7.63 -35.12 -10.48
CA ILE A 26 6.48 -34.25 -10.15
C ILE A 26 6.85 -32.76 -10.29
N ASP A 27 8.15 -32.43 -10.20
CA ASP A 27 8.65 -31.07 -10.37
C ASP A 27 8.51 -30.59 -11.84
N ASP A 28 8.77 -31.48 -12.83
CA ASP A 28 8.61 -31.19 -14.27
C ASP A 28 7.16 -30.90 -14.69
N ALA A 29 6.18 -31.31 -13.88
CA ALA A 29 4.76 -31.17 -14.20
C ALA A 29 4.22 -29.76 -13.87
N SER A 30 4.87 -29.00 -13.00
CA SER A 30 4.36 -27.72 -12.49
C SER A 30 4.82 -26.50 -13.30
N ASP A 31 6.06 -26.50 -13.79
CA ASP A 31 6.59 -25.51 -14.75
C ASP A 31 5.81 -25.54 -16.08
N SER A 32 5.18 -26.69 -16.38
CA SER A 32 4.29 -26.87 -17.53
C SER A 32 3.05 -25.96 -17.48
N LEU A 33 2.55 -25.55 -16.32
CA LEU A 33 1.29 -24.78 -16.23
C LEU A 33 1.44 -23.31 -16.61
N LEU A 34 2.51 -22.65 -16.16
CA LEU A 34 2.78 -21.27 -16.58
C LEU A 34 3.20 -21.23 -18.04
N ARG A 35 4.09 -22.13 -18.46
CA ARG A 35 4.50 -22.25 -19.86
C ARG A 35 3.29 -22.57 -20.75
N SER A 36 2.43 -23.50 -20.36
CA SER A 36 1.17 -23.80 -21.06
C SER A 36 0.25 -22.59 -21.10
N SER A 37 0.11 -21.84 -20.01
CA SER A 37 -0.72 -20.63 -20.00
C SER A 37 -0.15 -19.56 -20.94
N LEU A 38 1.17 -19.39 -20.98
CA LEU A 38 1.84 -18.47 -21.90
C LEU A 38 1.76 -18.94 -23.35
N GLU A 39 1.91 -20.24 -23.60
CA GLU A 39 1.74 -20.88 -24.92
C GLU A 39 0.31 -20.73 -25.42
N ASP A 40 -0.70 -20.92 -24.56
CA ASP A 40 -2.11 -20.69 -24.87
C ASP A 40 -2.37 -19.22 -25.22
N LEU A 41 -1.70 -18.28 -24.53
CA LEU A 41 -1.77 -16.86 -24.87
C LEU A 41 -1.08 -16.55 -26.21
N VAL A 42 0.03 -17.23 -26.54
CA VAL A 42 0.74 -17.06 -27.83
C VAL A 42 -0.09 -17.64 -28.97
N ALA A 43 -0.79 -18.75 -28.73
CA ALA A 43 -1.62 -19.42 -29.73
C ALA A 43 -2.83 -18.57 -30.19
N ARG A 44 -3.21 -17.51 -29.45
CA ARG A 44 -4.26 -16.56 -29.82
C ARG A 44 -3.77 -15.63 -30.94
N LYS A 45 -3.71 -16.14 -32.19
CA LYS A 45 -3.17 -15.41 -33.34
C LYS A 45 -3.98 -14.18 -33.79
N ASP A 46 -5.27 -14.10 -33.47
CA ASP A 46 -6.17 -13.12 -34.11
C ASP A 46 -6.53 -11.87 -33.26
N ALA A 47 -6.05 -11.75 -32.01
CA ALA A 47 -6.39 -10.60 -31.15
C ALA A 47 -5.27 -10.19 -30.17
N PRO A 48 -5.10 -8.88 -29.89
CA PRO A 48 -4.16 -8.42 -28.87
C PRO A 48 -4.54 -8.96 -27.47
N VAL A 49 -3.57 -9.52 -26.76
CA VAL A 49 -3.77 -10.08 -25.42
C VAL A 49 -3.95 -8.95 -24.40
N PRO A 50 -5.03 -8.93 -23.60
CA PRO A 50 -5.16 -7.95 -22.52
C PRO A 50 -3.99 -8.04 -21.54
N LEU A 51 -3.38 -6.90 -21.19
CA LEU A 51 -2.32 -6.85 -20.18
C LEU A 51 -2.81 -7.33 -18.80
N ALA A 52 -4.13 -7.26 -18.56
CA ALA A 52 -4.77 -7.81 -17.37
C ALA A 52 -4.67 -9.35 -17.31
N ASP A 53 -4.83 -10.06 -18.43
CA ASP A 53 -4.67 -11.52 -18.49
C ASP A 53 -3.23 -11.91 -18.12
N ILE A 54 -2.25 -11.18 -18.66
CA ILE A 54 -0.83 -11.36 -18.33
C ILE A 54 -0.58 -11.10 -16.84
N ARG A 55 -1.16 -10.03 -16.27
CA ARG A 55 -1.11 -9.79 -14.81
C ARG A 55 -1.64 -11.01 -14.07
N ASP A 56 -2.83 -11.49 -14.41
CA ASP A 56 -3.50 -12.53 -13.63
C ASP A 56 -2.69 -13.84 -13.64
N THR A 57 -2.18 -14.24 -14.81
CA THR A 57 -1.24 -15.37 -14.94
C THR A 57 0.02 -15.20 -14.06
N LEU A 58 0.60 -14.00 -14.01
CA LEU A 58 1.77 -13.72 -13.17
C LEU A 58 1.44 -13.65 -11.68
N MET A 59 0.25 -13.16 -11.31
CA MET A 59 -0.15 -12.99 -9.91
C MET A 59 -0.48 -14.31 -9.25
N ASP A 60 -1.07 -15.26 -9.98
CA ASP A 60 -1.31 -16.59 -9.47
C ASP A 60 -0.01 -17.26 -9.02
N HIS A 61 1.02 -17.09 -9.84
CA HIS A 61 2.37 -17.52 -9.55
C HIS A 61 2.99 -16.73 -8.37
N LEU A 62 2.97 -15.39 -8.41
CA LEU A 62 3.61 -14.52 -7.41
C LEU A 62 3.01 -14.64 -6.01
N LEU A 63 1.71 -14.92 -5.89
CA LEU A 63 1.02 -15.04 -4.60
C LEU A 63 0.88 -16.48 -4.12
N GLY A 64 1.39 -17.45 -4.90
CA GLY A 64 1.44 -18.87 -4.52
C GLY A 64 0.08 -19.58 -4.58
N SER A 65 -0.83 -19.14 -5.45
CA SER A 65 -2.04 -19.91 -5.76
C SER A 65 -1.72 -21.13 -6.64
N ILE A 66 -0.56 -21.12 -7.32
CA ILE A 66 -0.02 -22.22 -8.11
C ILE A 66 1.39 -22.55 -7.59
N GLN A 67 1.72 -23.84 -7.49
CA GLN A 67 3.06 -24.31 -7.14
C GLN A 67 3.96 -24.23 -8.37
N THR A 68 5.12 -23.58 -8.23
CA THR A 68 6.00 -23.20 -9.35
C THR A 68 7.43 -22.99 -8.86
N ASP A 69 8.42 -23.17 -9.75
CA ASP A 69 9.83 -22.99 -9.40
C ASP A 69 10.34 -21.55 -9.53
N LEU A 70 9.56 -20.65 -10.14
CA LEU A 70 9.99 -19.26 -10.22
C LEU A 70 9.90 -18.59 -8.83
N LYS A 71 10.93 -17.82 -8.50
CA LYS A 71 11.09 -17.14 -7.21
C LYS A 71 11.05 -15.63 -7.37
N TYR A 72 11.46 -15.13 -8.54
CA TYR A 72 11.67 -13.71 -8.79
C TYR A 72 10.99 -13.26 -10.07
N THR A 73 10.26 -12.15 -10.02
CA THR A 73 9.65 -11.54 -11.19
C THR A 73 10.12 -10.11 -11.35
N VAL A 74 10.63 -9.76 -12.52
CA VAL A 74 11.01 -8.40 -12.90
C VAL A 74 10.00 -7.87 -13.91
N LEU A 75 9.25 -6.84 -13.52
CA LEU A 75 8.36 -6.07 -14.39
C LEU A 75 9.11 -4.83 -14.87
N PHE A 76 9.63 -4.87 -16.11
CA PHE A 76 10.36 -3.78 -16.74
C PHE A 76 9.48 -3.05 -17.76
N VAL A 77 8.96 -1.88 -17.38
CA VAL A 77 7.99 -1.13 -18.18
C VAL A 77 8.66 0.05 -18.88
N CYS A 78 8.61 0.06 -20.20
CA CYS A 78 9.12 1.11 -21.07
C CYS A 78 7.95 1.91 -21.63
N GLU A 79 7.78 3.15 -21.18
CA GLU A 79 6.74 4.07 -21.67
C GLU A 79 7.30 5.09 -22.65
N GLU A 80 6.42 5.66 -23.48
CA GLU A 80 6.76 6.79 -24.36
C GLU A 80 7.91 6.43 -25.34
N VAL A 81 7.90 5.19 -25.85
CA VAL A 81 8.89 4.70 -26.81
C VAL A 81 8.69 5.42 -28.16
N PRO A 82 9.64 6.26 -28.63
CA PRO A 82 9.41 7.20 -29.73
C PRO A 82 9.33 6.54 -31.10
N ASP A 83 10.10 5.49 -31.33
CA ASP A 83 10.15 4.67 -32.55
C ASP A 83 9.10 3.54 -32.55
N PHE A 84 8.20 3.52 -31.56
CA PHE A 84 7.22 2.45 -31.42
C PHE A 84 6.22 2.36 -32.59
N ARG A 85 5.88 3.50 -33.20
CA ARG A 85 4.84 3.56 -34.25
C ARG A 85 5.37 3.75 -35.67
N GLN A 86 6.62 4.20 -35.82
CA GLN A 86 7.19 4.59 -37.12
C GLN A 86 7.35 3.42 -38.11
N GLN A 87 7.48 2.18 -37.63
CA GLN A 87 7.52 0.98 -38.50
C GLN A 87 6.13 0.39 -38.82
N GLN A 88 5.04 0.76 -38.12
CA GLN A 88 3.70 0.23 -38.44
C GLN A 88 3.10 0.83 -39.72
N GLU A 89 3.57 2.00 -40.16
CA GLU A 89 3.06 2.67 -41.36
C GLU A 89 3.79 2.25 -42.66
N GLN A 90 4.96 1.61 -42.56
CA GLN A 90 5.79 1.26 -43.73
C GLN A 90 5.61 -0.17 -44.26
N GLU A 91 5.00 -1.09 -43.50
CA GLU A 91 4.84 -2.49 -43.95
C GLU A 91 3.37 -2.93 -44.01
N LYS A 92 2.76 -2.77 -45.19
CA LYS A 92 1.68 -3.65 -45.65
C LYS A 92 2.28 -4.97 -46.16
N VAL A 93 2.91 -5.74 -45.28
CA VAL A 93 3.41 -7.09 -45.59
C VAL A 93 2.71 -8.09 -44.68
N ASP A 94 2.48 -9.30 -45.20
CA ASP A 94 1.71 -10.40 -44.61
C ASP A 94 1.92 -10.64 -43.10
N PRO A 95 0.92 -11.17 -42.36
CA PRO A 95 0.92 -11.32 -40.90
C PRO A 95 1.78 -12.49 -40.40
N VAL A 96 2.96 -12.71 -40.99
CA VAL A 96 3.90 -13.76 -40.60
C VAL A 96 5.13 -13.11 -39.95
N GLU A 97 5.15 -13.17 -38.62
CA GLU A 97 6.32 -13.02 -37.73
C GLU A 97 7.27 -11.84 -37.99
N VAL A 98 6.86 -10.63 -37.58
CA VAL A 98 7.84 -9.58 -37.26
C VAL A 98 8.39 -9.85 -35.86
N ALA A 99 9.67 -10.18 -35.73
CA ALA A 99 10.35 -10.30 -34.44
C ALA A 99 10.36 -8.93 -33.75
N LEU A 100 9.64 -8.80 -32.62
CA LEU A 100 9.30 -7.50 -32.03
C LEU A 100 10.41 -6.85 -31.20
N LEU A 101 11.36 -7.66 -30.73
CA LEU A 101 12.67 -7.26 -30.21
C LEU A 101 13.69 -8.26 -30.77
N GLU A 102 14.35 -7.89 -31.86
CA GLU A 102 15.33 -8.75 -32.54
C GLU A 102 16.51 -9.11 -31.60
N GLY A 103 16.96 -10.36 -31.65
CA GLY A 103 18.14 -10.82 -30.89
C GLY A 103 17.88 -11.29 -29.45
N LEU A 104 16.61 -11.43 -29.03
CA LEU A 104 16.22 -12.02 -27.74
C LEU A 104 15.67 -13.45 -27.96
N GLY A 105 16.55 -14.46 -28.01
CA GLY A 105 16.16 -15.88 -28.09
C GLY A 105 15.49 -16.41 -26.81
N ASP A 106 14.72 -17.50 -26.95
CA ASP A 106 13.94 -18.19 -25.88
C ASP A 106 12.99 -17.26 -25.10
N ALA A 107 12.06 -16.59 -25.80
CA ALA A 107 11.12 -15.66 -25.18
C ALA A 107 9.74 -15.68 -25.84
N TYR A 108 8.70 -15.36 -25.06
CA TYR A 108 7.33 -15.19 -25.53
C TYR A 108 7.07 -13.72 -25.84
N GLN A 109 6.58 -13.42 -27.04
CA GLN A 109 6.30 -12.05 -27.48
C GLN A 109 4.83 -11.90 -27.91
N PHE A 110 4.17 -10.86 -27.44
CA PHE A 110 2.74 -10.63 -27.66
C PHE A 110 2.46 -9.18 -28.01
N ARG A 111 1.53 -8.97 -28.94
CA ARG A 111 0.83 -7.69 -29.04
C ARG A 111 -0.19 -7.62 -27.91
N SER A 112 -0.16 -6.55 -27.11
CA SER A 112 -1.00 -6.43 -25.93
C SER A 112 -1.90 -5.20 -25.97
N ARG A 113 -3.10 -5.34 -25.38
CA ARG A 113 -3.96 -4.21 -25.03
C ARG A 113 -3.67 -3.79 -23.58
N LEU A 114 -3.13 -2.61 -23.38
CA LEU A 114 -2.57 -2.14 -22.11
C LEU A 114 -3.61 -1.79 -21.03
N SER A 115 -4.85 -1.47 -21.42
CA SER A 115 -5.95 -1.14 -20.50
C SER A 115 -7.32 -1.47 -21.09
N GLU A 116 -8.26 -1.90 -20.25
CA GLU A 116 -9.66 -2.20 -20.66
C GLU A 116 -10.66 -1.06 -20.42
N GLY A 117 -10.27 0.03 -19.73
CA GLY A 117 -11.23 1.07 -19.33
C GLY A 117 -10.71 2.49 -19.22
N ASP A 118 -9.44 2.69 -18.84
CA ASP A 118 -8.84 4.03 -18.87
C ASP A 118 -8.56 4.44 -20.34
N SER A 119 -8.96 5.65 -20.72
CA SER A 119 -8.69 6.15 -22.07
C SER A 119 -7.19 6.30 -22.32
N ILE A 120 -6.41 6.72 -21.31
CA ILE A 120 -4.95 6.75 -21.35
C ILE A 120 -4.42 5.51 -20.60
N PRO A 121 -3.68 4.61 -21.26
CA PRO A 121 -3.20 3.39 -20.62
C PRO A 121 -2.22 3.72 -19.49
N ARG A 122 -2.37 3.00 -18.37
CA ARG A 122 -1.48 3.09 -17.21
C ARG A 122 -1.04 1.69 -16.82
N CYS A 123 0.15 1.29 -17.26
CA CYS A 123 0.68 -0.05 -17.05
C CYS A 123 0.74 -0.43 -15.56
N ASP A 124 1.08 0.51 -14.66
CA ASP A 124 1.04 0.28 -13.23
C ASP A 124 -0.36 0.06 -12.66
N ALA A 125 -1.37 0.75 -13.20
CA ALA A 125 -2.75 0.52 -12.77
C ALA A 125 -3.24 -0.86 -13.20
N THR A 126 -2.74 -1.39 -14.31
CA THR A 126 -3.06 -2.74 -14.79
C THR A 126 -2.26 -3.83 -14.08
N LEU A 127 -0.93 -3.67 -13.95
CA LEU A 127 -0.01 -4.71 -13.46
C LEU A 127 0.17 -4.73 -11.94
N LEU A 128 0.04 -3.58 -11.26
CA LEU A 128 0.27 -3.47 -9.81
C LEU A 128 -1.02 -3.37 -9.00
N LYS A 129 -2.19 -3.51 -9.64
CA LYS A 129 -3.48 -3.55 -8.97
C LYS A 129 -4.29 -4.77 -9.39
N ILE A 130 -4.88 -5.43 -8.41
CA ILE A 130 -5.72 -6.61 -8.57
C ILE A 130 -7.18 -6.17 -8.46
N PRO A 131 -8.01 -6.38 -9.50
CA PRO A 131 -9.44 -6.11 -9.42
C PRO A 131 -10.08 -7.02 -8.39
N VAL A 132 -11.00 -6.48 -7.59
CA VAL A 132 -11.77 -7.26 -6.62
C VAL A 132 -13.11 -7.59 -7.24
N SER A 133 -13.52 -8.87 -7.18
CA SER A 133 -14.81 -9.28 -7.75
C SER A 133 -15.96 -8.56 -7.03
N LYS A 134 -17.04 -8.23 -7.75
CA LYS A 134 -18.24 -7.61 -7.13
C LYS A 134 -18.76 -8.44 -5.94
N ARG A 135 -18.69 -9.77 -6.05
CA ARG A 135 -19.08 -10.72 -5.00
C ARG A 135 -18.23 -10.56 -3.74
N ASP A 136 -16.92 -10.42 -3.89
CA ASP A 136 -16.00 -10.24 -2.76
C ASP A 136 -16.18 -8.87 -2.10
N ILE A 137 -16.38 -7.82 -2.90
CA ILE A 137 -16.71 -6.48 -2.42
C ILE A 137 -17.98 -6.52 -1.56
N GLU A 138 -19.04 -7.16 -2.07
CA GLU A 138 -20.32 -7.30 -1.34
C GLU A 138 -20.16 -8.15 -0.07
N LYS A 139 -19.37 -9.22 -0.13
CA LYS A 139 -19.08 -10.10 1.01
C LYS A 139 -18.34 -9.33 2.11
N GLU A 140 -17.31 -8.55 1.76
CA GLU A 140 -16.57 -7.70 2.70
C GLU A 140 -17.46 -6.59 3.29
N LYS A 141 -18.25 -5.90 2.45
CA LYS A 141 -19.25 -4.90 2.90
C LYS A 141 -20.26 -5.52 3.87
N HIS A 142 -20.75 -6.72 3.59
CA HIS A 142 -21.68 -7.44 4.46
C HIS A 142 -21.01 -7.86 5.78
N ALA A 143 -19.77 -8.35 5.74
CA ALA A 143 -18.99 -8.71 6.92
C ALA A 143 -18.75 -7.50 7.84
N ALA A 144 -18.32 -6.35 7.28
CA ALA A 144 -18.12 -5.11 8.01
C ALA A 144 -19.43 -4.62 8.67
N LYS A 145 -20.53 -4.59 7.91
CA LYS A 145 -21.87 -4.26 8.46
C LYS A 145 -22.29 -5.20 9.58
N LYS A 146 -22.04 -6.51 9.44
CA LYS A 146 -22.36 -7.52 10.47
C LYS A 146 -21.54 -7.32 11.74
N ALA A 147 -20.24 -7.00 11.60
CA ALA A 147 -19.37 -6.70 12.73
C ALA A 147 -19.83 -5.45 13.50
N ILE A 148 -20.16 -4.37 12.80
CA ILE A 148 -20.70 -3.15 13.41
C ILE A 148 -22.02 -3.44 14.13
N LYS A 149 -22.97 -4.15 13.49
CA LYS A 149 -24.23 -4.55 14.13
C LYS A 149 -24.01 -5.38 15.40
N LYS A 150 -23.02 -6.30 15.39
CA LYS A 150 -22.66 -7.10 16.56
C LYS A 150 -22.09 -6.22 17.69
N LYS A 151 -21.21 -5.26 17.38
CA LYS A 151 -20.66 -4.31 18.37
C LYS A 151 -21.77 -3.44 18.96
N ILE A 152 -22.69 -2.92 18.14
CA ILE A 152 -23.87 -2.15 18.59
C ILE A 152 -24.77 -2.98 19.51
N LYS A 153 -25.07 -4.24 19.14
CA LYS A 153 -25.90 -5.12 19.98
C LYS A 153 -25.23 -5.41 21.33
N LYS A 154 -23.90 -5.61 21.35
CA LYS A 154 -23.13 -5.79 22.59
C LYS A 154 -23.20 -4.54 23.47
N PHE A 155 -23.02 -3.35 22.89
CA PHE A 155 -23.11 -2.08 23.60
C PHE A 155 -24.51 -1.81 24.18
N LYS A 156 -25.57 -2.03 23.40
CA LYS A 156 -26.95 -1.90 23.89
C LYS A 156 -27.26 -2.85 25.05
N LYS A 157 -26.63 -4.02 25.10
CA LYS A 157 -26.78 -4.96 26.22
C LYS A 157 -26.12 -4.44 27.50
N SER A 158 -25.01 -3.72 27.42
CA SER A 158 -24.32 -3.14 28.58
C SER A 158 -24.86 -1.78 29.01
N SER A 159 -25.32 -0.96 28.07
CA SER A 159 -25.68 0.45 28.28
C SER A 159 -27.19 0.72 28.21
N GLY A 160 -28.01 -0.33 28.05
CA GLY A 160 -29.47 -0.24 27.92
C GLY A 160 -29.97 -0.21 26.46
N GLU A 161 -31.11 -0.85 26.21
CA GLU A 161 -31.61 -1.21 24.87
C GLU A 161 -31.88 0.00 23.94
N ASN A 162 -32.21 1.16 24.55
CA ASN A 162 -32.51 2.43 23.89
C ASN A 162 -31.32 3.41 23.81
N SER A 163 -30.14 3.03 24.29
CA SER A 163 -28.96 3.92 24.22
C SER A 163 -28.49 4.12 22.77
N LYS A 164 -28.29 5.38 22.38
CA LYS A 164 -27.57 5.73 21.14
C LYS A 164 -26.06 5.53 21.37
N PRO A 165 -25.27 5.15 20.35
CA PRO A 165 -23.82 5.08 20.48
C PRO A 165 -23.25 6.45 20.88
N SER A 166 -22.78 6.56 22.12
CA SER A 166 -22.09 7.74 22.66
C SER A 166 -20.56 7.57 22.51
N ALA A 167 -19.76 8.47 23.11
CA ALA A 167 -18.31 8.34 23.17
C ALA A 167 -17.87 6.97 23.71
N GLU A 168 -18.56 6.43 24.72
CA GLU A 168 -18.30 5.10 25.31
C GLU A 168 -18.27 3.96 24.29
N PHE A 169 -19.04 4.06 23.21
CA PHE A 169 -19.07 3.03 22.17
C PHE A 169 -17.73 2.90 21.44
N TYR A 170 -16.97 3.99 21.37
CA TYR A 170 -15.72 4.11 20.63
C TYR A 170 -14.47 3.97 21.50
N VAL A 171 -14.64 3.89 22.83
CA VAL A 171 -13.53 3.59 23.73
C VAL A 171 -12.98 2.20 23.40
N LEU A 172 -11.66 2.13 23.22
CA LEU A 172 -10.97 0.89 22.88
C LEU A 172 -11.12 -0.15 24.00
N SER A 173 -11.46 -1.38 23.65
CA SER A 173 -11.44 -2.50 24.60
C SER A 173 -10.01 -2.85 25.03
N PRO A 174 -9.81 -3.60 26.13
CA PRO A 174 -8.47 -4.07 26.52
C PRO A 174 -7.72 -4.81 25.41
N GLU A 175 -8.43 -5.61 24.61
CA GLU A 175 -7.86 -6.29 23.45
C GLU A 175 -7.51 -5.31 22.32
N GLU A 176 -8.39 -4.33 22.04
CA GLU A 176 -8.14 -3.28 21.05
C GLU A 176 -6.94 -2.41 21.46
N LEU A 177 -6.79 -2.06 22.74
CA LEU A 177 -5.62 -1.35 23.28
C LEU A 177 -4.33 -2.13 23.03
N ARG A 178 -4.30 -3.43 23.31
CA ARG A 178 -3.14 -4.30 23.03
C ARG A 178 -2.73 -4.32 21.56
N VAL A 179 -3.70 -4.25 20.65
CA VAL A 179 -3.45 -4.30 19.20
C VAL A 179 -3.05 -2.93 18.65
N HIS A 180 -3.70 -1.87 19.12
CA HIS A 180 -3.54 -0.53 18.56
C HIS A 180 -2.47 0.31 19.26
N LEU A 181 -2.18 0.04 20.53
CA LEU A 181 -1.15 0.69 21.34
C LEU A 181 -0.13 -0.34 21.89
N PRO A 182 0.52 -1.16 21.04
CA PRO A 182 1.41 -2.23 21.48
C PRO A 182 2.65 -1.75 22.25
N SER A 183 3.04 -0.49 22.11
CA SER A 183 4.22 0.10 22.78
C SER A 183 3.93 0.53 24.21
N ILE A 184 2.65 0.66 24.60
CA ILE A 184 2.26 1.06 25.95
C ILE A 184 2.20 -0.18 26.85
N PRO A 185 2.97 -0.22 27.96
CA PRO A 185 3.09 -1.41 28.80
C PRO A 185 1.92 -1.56 29.78
N PHE A 186 0.69 -1.72 29.29
CA PHE A 186 -0.50 -1.82 30.15
C PHE A 186 -0.49 -3.01 31.13
N GLU A 187 0.19 -4.10 30.75
CA GLU A 187 0.22 -5.38 31.49
C GLU A 187 1.63 -5.78 31.98
N ASP A 188 2.69 -5.10 31.51
CA ASP A 188 4.07 -5.38 31.94
C ASP A 188 4.41 -4.50 33.14
N ALA A 189 4.31 -5.07 34.35
CA ALA A 189 4.55 -4.34 35.59
C ALA A 189 5.96 -3.72 35.69
N LYS A 190 6.97 -4.33 35.05
CA LYS A 190 8.35 -3.82 35.08
C LYS A 190 8.49 -2.60 34.18
N ALA A 191 7.96 -2.67 32.96
CA ALA A 191 7.99 -1.55 32.03
C ALA A 191 7.02 -0.42 32.43
N ALA A 192 5.89 -0.75 33.06
CA ALA A 192 4.93 0.21 33.61
C ALA A 192 5.49 1.06 34.74
N ALA A 193 6.55 0.62 35.44
CA ALA A 193 7.17 1.38 36.51
C ALA A 193 7.78 2.72 36.05
N ASP A 194 8.11 2.86 34.76
CA ASP A 194 8.59 4.10 34.16
C ASP A 194 7.45 5.04 33.72
N PHE A 195 6.19 4.70 34.00
CA PHE A 195 5.01 5.47 33.64
C PHE A 195 4.21 5.88 34.87
N VAL A 196 3.50 7.00 34.77
CA VAL A 196 2.52 7.43 35.77
C VAL A 196 1.10 7.08 35.31
N SER A 197 0.22 6.66 36.20
CA SER A 197 -1.16 6.29 35.85
C SER A 197 -2.15 7.40 36.21
N THR A 198 -3.16 7.62 35.38
CA THR A 198 -4.29 8.49 35.76
C THR A 198 -5.03 7.91 36.96
N LEU A 199 -5.42 8.78 37.90
CA LEU A 199 -6.11 8.40 39.14
C LEU A 199 -7.62 8.62 39.02
N PRO A 200 -8.45 7.83 39.73
CA PRO A 200 -9.89 8.08 39.80
C PRO A 200 -10.19 9.49 40.28
N LEU A 201 -11.38 10.00 39.92
CA LEU A 201 -11.92 11.22 40.51
C LEU A 201 -11.90 11.14 42.05
N PRO A 202 -11.60 12.25 42.75
CA PRO A 202 -11.72 12.32 44.20
C PRO A 202 -13.13 11.96 44.68
N ASP A 203 -13.22 11.37 45.86
CA ASP A 203 -14.51 10.97 46.46
C ASP A 203 -15.47 12.17 46.55
N GLY A 204 -16.65 12.03 45.95
CA GLY A 204 -17.68 13.07 45.91
C GLY A 204 -17.58 14.05 44.74
N GLU A 205 -16.50 14.04 43.96
CA GLU A 205 -16.42 14.78 42.70
C GLU A 205 -17.17 14.02 41.60
N THR A 206 -18.04 14.73 40.86
CA THR A 206 -18.68 14.18 39.66
C THR A 206 -18.49 15.15 38.52
N ARG A 207 -18.20 14.61 37.32
CA ARG A 207 -18.04 15.38 36.09
C ARG A 207 -19.05 14.89 35.06
N THR A 208 -19.58 15.80 34.25
CA THR A 208 -20.47 15.42 33.16
C THR A 208 -19.68 14.67 32.08
N PRO A 209 -20.35 13.87 31.22
CA PRO A 209 -19.68 13.21 30.08
C PRO A 209 -18.92 14.19 29.18
N GLU A 210 -19.40 15.42 29.02
CA GLU A 210 -18.76 16.47 28.22
C GLU A 210 -17.48 17.00 28.88
N GLN A 211 -17.43 17.03 30.22
CA GLN A 211 -16.24 17.40 30.98
C GLN A 211 -15.18 16.28 31.03
N LEU A 212 -15.60 15.04 30.78
CA LEU A 212 -14.72 13.86 30.76
C LEU A 212 -14.15 13.57 29.38
N LEU A 213 -14.70 14.13 28.30
CA LEU A 213 -14.18 13.93 26.96
C LEU A 213 -13.15 15.00 26.61
N LEU A 214 -11.89 14.61 26.47
CA LEU A 214 -10.74 15.52 26.29
C LEU A 214 -9.94 15.08 25.08
N ALA A 215 -9.46 16.03 24.26
CA ALA A 215 -8.56 15.70 23.15
C ALA A 215 -7.11 16.08 23.47
N LEU A 216 -6.20 15.18 23.12
CA LEU A 216 -4.77 15.24 23.40
C LEU A 216 -3.99 15.22 22.09
N ASP A 217 -3.00 16.09 21.99
CA ASP A 217 -1.97 16.04 20.97
C ASP A 217 -0.64 16.53 21.56
N CYS A 218 0.46 15.92 21.13
CA CYS A 218 1.81 16.24 21.60
C CYS A 218 2.75 16.51 20.43
N GLU A 219 3.70 17.41 20.66
CA GLU A 219 4.86 17.57 19.78
C GLU A 219 6.09 16.94 20.40
N MET A 220 6.92 16.31 19.57
CA MET A 220 8.10 15.57 20.00
C MET A 220 9.34 15.93 19.21
N CYS A 221 10.50 15.69 19.83
CA CYS A 221 11.82 15.78 19.19
C CYS A 221 12.57 14.44 19.29
N ARG A 222 13.70 14.34 18.58
CA ARG A 222 14.64 13.22 18.74
C ARG A 222 15.78 13.63 19.64
N THR A 223 16.09 12.76 20.59
CA THR A 223 17.21 12.89 21.53
C THR A 223 18.14 11.68 21.41
N THR A 224 19.23 11.70 22.17
CA THR A 224 20.16 10.55 22.26
C THR A 224 19.53 9.28 22.83
N LYS A 225 18.31 9.35 23.38
CA LYS A 225 17.57 8.21 23.94
C LYS A 225 16.29 7.85 23.17
N GLY A 226 16.01 8.51 22.06
CA GLY A 226 14.84 8.26 21.23
C GLY A 226 13.95 9.48 21.09
N VAL A 227 12.64 9.26 20.96
CA VAL A 227 11.66 10.34 20.81
C VAL A 227 11.21 10.80 22.21
N GLU A 228 11.24 12.10 22.47
CA GLU A 228 10.82 12.70 23.75
C GLU A 228 9.87 13.88 23.56
N LEU A 229 8.99 14.08 24.54
CA LEU A 229 7.97 15.14 24.58
C LEU A 229 8.61 16.53 24.60
N THR A 230 8.05 17.44 23.78
CA THR A 230 8.45 18.85 23.69
C THR A 230 7.32 19.85 23.85
N ARG A 231 6.08 19.45 23.56
CA ARG A 231 4.87 20.24 23.84
C ARG A 231 3.70 19.29 24.09
N LEU A 232 2.84 19.63 25.03
CA LEU A 232 1.59 18.91 25.26
C LEU A 232 0.43 19.87 25.15
N THR A 233 -0.61 19.47 24.43
CA THR A 233 -1.86 20.21 24.30
C THR A 233 -3.05 19.33 24.68
N LEU A 234 -3.94 19.87 25.53
CA LEU A 234 -5.18 19.26 25.97
C LEU A 234 -6.33 20.24 25.76
N VAL A 235 -7.38 19.81 25.08
CA VAL A 235 -8.58 20.63 24.80
C VAL A 235 -9.86 19.93 25.27
N ASP A 236 -10.84 20.72 25.70
CA ASP A 236 -12.16 20.22 26.08
C ASP A 236 -13.12 20.11 24.89
N THR A 237 -14.33 19.60 25.15
CA THR A 237 -15.39 19.43 24.13
C THR A 237 -15.88 20.73 23.49
N SER A 238 -15.62 21.88 24.11
CA SER A 238 -15.94 23.22 23.60
C SER A 238 -14.76 23.83 22.84
N GLU A 239 -13.74 23.03 22.51
CA GLU A 239 -12.51 23.44 21.82
C GLU A 239 -11.66 24.42 22.64
N LYS A 240 -11.91 24.53 23.95
CA LYS A 240 -11.12 25.37 24.84
C LYS A 240 -9.86 24.62 25.25
N VAL A 241 -8.73 25.30 25.13
CA VAL A 241 -7.43 24.82 25.60
C VAL A 241 -7.42 24.78 27.13
N LEU A 242 -7.21 23.60 27.69
CA LEU A 242 -7.06 23.36 29.13
C LEU A 242 -5.59 23.36 29.57
N LEU A 243 -4.71 22.86 28.71
CA LEU A 243 -3.27 22.77 28.94
C LEU A 243 -2.57 22.89 27.58
N ASP A 244 -1.62 23.81 27.45
CA ASP A 244 -0.78 23.93 26.24
C ASP A 244 0.58 24.48 26.67
N GLU A 245 1.55 23.59 26.81
CA GLU A 245 2.81 23.92 27.47
C GLU A 245 4.00 23.23 26.79
N TYR A 246 5.12 23.93 26.70
CA TYR A 246 6.39 23.36 26.27
C TYR A 246 7.05 22.58 27.40
N VAL A 247 7.73 21.50 27.03
CA VAL A 247 8.42 20.59 27.94
C VAL A 247 9.84 20.44 27.44
N ARG A 248 10.84 20.60 28.32
CA ARG A 248 12.23 20.38 27.94
C ARG A 248 12.62 18.92 28.19
N PRO A 249 13.05 18.18 27.15
CA PRO A 249 13.57 16.83 27.30
C PRO A 249 14.74 16.77 28.28
N LYS A 250 14.87 15.62 28.97
CA LYS A 250 16.00 15.38 29.88
C LYS A 250 17.29 15.15 29.12
N ASN A 251 17.21 14.45 27.99
CA ASN A 251 18.38 14.08 27.20
C ASN A 251 18.68 15.15 26.14
N PRO A 252 19.95 15.26 25.68
CA PRO A 252 20.31 16.19 24.61
C PRO A 252 19.51 15.93 23.33
N ILE A 253 18.92 16.99 22.78
CA ILE A 253 18.18 16.97 21.52
C ILE A 253 19.18 16.88 20.36
N VAL A 254 18.97 15.92 19.46
CA VAL A 254 19.78 15.74 18.24
C VAL A 254 19.05 16.26 17.00
N ASP A 255 17.72 16.27 17.02
CA ASP A 255 16.88 16.84 15.98
C ASP A 255 15.56 17.33 16.61
N TYR A 256 15.27 18.63 16.44
CA TYR A 256 14.06 19.26 16.97
C TYR A 256 12.79 18.86 16.22
N CYS A 257 12.93 18.22 15.05
CA CYS A 257 11.82 17.89 14.16
C CYS A 257 11.01 19.12 13.73
N THR A 258 11.61 20.31 13.66
CA THR A 258 10.93 21.62 13.52
C THR A 258 9.94 21.65 12.35
N GLN A 259 10.26 21.02 11.22
CA GLN A 259 9.35 20.93 10.06
C GLN A 259 8.02 20.22 10.35
N TYR A 260 7.96 19.43 11.42
CA TYR A 260 6.78 18.70 11.87
C TYR A 260 6.26 19.28 13.18
N SER A 261 7.13 19.67 14.11
CA SER A 261 6.75 20.04 15.48
C SER A 261 6.64 21.54 15.75
N GLY A 262 7.24 22.37 14.90
CA GLY A 262 7.43 23.80 15.12
C GLY A 262 8.36 24.15 16.28
N ILE A 263 9.02 23.14 16.88
CA ILE A 263 9.93 23.34 18.01
C ILE A 263 11.29 23.84 17.50
N THR A 264 11.83 24.86 18.17
CA THR A 264 13.15 25.42 17.88
C THR A 264 14.07 25.31 19.10
N CYS A 265 15.38 25.50 18.86
CA CYS A 265 16.38 25.56 19.92
C CYS A 265 16.03 26.64 20.96
N ASP A 266 15.68 27.84 20.49
CA ASP A 266 15.36 28.99 21.34
C ASP A 266 14.16 28.71 22.28
N ILE A 267 13.11 28.04 21.77
CA ILE A 267 11.96 27.62 22.58
C ILE A 267 12.42 26.65 23.67
N MET A 268 13.23 25.65 23.32
CA MET A 268 13.71 24.65 24.28
C MET A 268 14.72 25.21 25.30
N GLU A 269 15.51 26.22 24.92
CA GLU A 269 16.39 26.93 25.84
C GLU A 269 15.62 27.76 26.87
N ALA A 270 14.56 28.43 26.43
CA ALA A 270 13.65 29.19 27.29
C ALA A 270 12.74 28.31 28.17
N THR A 271 12.54 27.04 27.79
CA THR A 271 11.64 26.13 28.50
C THR A 271 12.29 25.54 29.76
N THR A 272 11.65 25.75 30.91
CA THR A 272 12.09 25.21 32.21
C THR A 272 11.30 23.98 32.65
N MET A 273 10.05 23.84 32.21
CA MET A 273 9.17 22.73 32.57
C MET A 273 9.76 21.38 32.15
N ARG A 274 9.71 20.38 33.03
CA ARG A 274 10.19 19.01 32.76
C ARG A 274 9.02 18.03 32.70
N LEU A 275 9.30 16.81 32.26
CA LEU A 275 8.31 15.74 32.11
C LEU A 275 7.50 15.51 33.39
N ALA A 276 8.14 15.48 34.56
CA ALA A 276 7.44 15.29 35.84
C ALA A 276 6.46 16.42 36.17
N ASP A 277 6.80 17.67 35.80
CA ASP A 277 5.97 18.84 36.06
C ASP A 277 4.71 18.82 35.19
N ILE A 278 4.87 18.54 33.89
CA ILE A 278 3.75 18.45 32.96
C ILE A 278 2.85 17.25 33.26
N GLN A 279 3.44 16.11 33.68
CA GLN A 279 2.69 14.95 34.12
C GLN A 279 1.79 15.28 35.31
N LYS A 280 2.30 16.00 36.31
CA LYS A 280 1.50 16.44 37.45
C LYS A 280 0.31 17.29 37.00
N ARG A 281 0.55 18.32 36.18
CA ARG A 281 -0.51 19.18 35.64
C ARG A 281 -1.53 18.42 34.79
N PHE A 282 -1.06 17.43 34.02
CA PHE A 282 -1.91 16.57 33.23
C PHE A 282 -2.81 15.70 34.12
N LEU A 283 -2.24 15.07 35.15
CA LEU A 283 -2.98 14.20 36.10
C LEU A 283 -3.99 14.98 36.94
N ASP A 284 -3.74 16.26 37.23
CA ASP A 284 -4.70 17.14 37.91
C ASP A 284 -5.95 17.42 37.05
N LEU A 285 -5.81 17.40 35.72
CA LEU A 285 -6.90 17.67 34.77
C LEU A 285 -7.59 16.40 34.28
N VAL A 286 -6.84 15.30 34.15
CA VAL A 286 -7.28 14.05 33.48
C VAL A 286 -7.45 12.91 34.49
N PRO A 287 -8.68 12.71 35.01
CA PRO A 287 -8.97 11.56 35.86
C PRO A 287 -9.05 10.26 35.04
N ALA A 288 -9.03 9.12 35.74
CA ALA A 288 -9.08 7.78 35.12
C ALA A 288 -10.37 7.55 34.32
N GLU A 289 -11.47 8.20 34.69
CA GLU A 289 -12.77 8.15 34.03
C GLU A 289 -12.83 8.96 32.73
N ALA A 290 -11.91 9.93 32.56
CA ALA A 290 -11.84 10.75 31.36
C ALA A 290 -11.64 9.85 30.12
N ILE A 291 -12.15 10.32 28.98
CA ILE A 291 -11.94 9.69 27.68
C ILE A 291 -10.99 10.59 26.92
N LEU A 292 -9.76 10.10 26.69
CA LEU A 292 -8.78 10.79 25.84
C LEU A 292 -9.04 10.48 24.37
N VAL A 293 -9.22 11.52 23.57
CA VAL A 293 -9.35 11.45 22.11
C VAL A 293 -8.03 11.89 21.48
N GLY A 294 -7.46 11.07 20.61
CA GLY A 294 -6.20 11.38 19.91
C GLY A 294 -6.18 10.82 18.50
N HIS A 295 -5.12 11.11 17.74
CA HIS A 295 -4.88 10.53 16.42
C HIS A 295 -3.56 9.77 16.40
N SER A 296 -3.60 8.44 16.37
CA SER A 296 -2.41 7.61 16.64
C SER A 296 -1.79 7.90 18.02
N ILE A 297 -2.66 8.03 19.02
CA ILE A 297 -2.39 8.53 20.39
C ILE A 297 -1.35 7.71 21.18
N GLU A 298 -0.98 6.53 20.68
CA GLU A 298 0.10 5.69 21.21
C GLU A 298 1.39 6.50 21.40
N ASN A 299 1.75 7.32 20.41
CA ASN A 299 3.00 8.09 20.45
C ASN A 299 2.94 9.17 21.54
N ASP A 300 1.80 9.83 21.69
CA ASP A 300 1.55 10.86 22.70
C ASP A 300 1.67 10.28 24.11
N LEU A 301 0.97 9.18 24.39
CA LEU A 301 1.02 8.52 25.71
C LEU A 301 2.41 7.95 26.01
N GLN A 302 3.12 7.47 24.99
CA GLN A 302 4.50 6.99 25.13
C GLN A 302 5.46 8.12 25.47
N ALA A 303 5.37 9.26 24.77
CA ALA A 303 6.21 10.42 25.01
C ALA A 303 5.92 11.07 26.36
N LEU A 304 4.64 11.14 26.74
CA LEU A 304 4.17 11.64 28.03
C LEU A 304 4.43 10.67 29.18
N ARG A 305 4.73 9.40 28.89
CA ARG A 305 4.92 8.33 29.89
C ARG A 305 3.73 8.19 30.84
N VAL A 306 2.51 8.22 30.28
CA VAL A 306 1.25 8.08 31.03
C VAL A 306 0.51 6.80 30.64
N LEU A 307 0.05 6.05 31.64
CA LEU A 307 -0.90 4.96 31.47
C LEU A 307 -2.33 5.47 31.64
N HIS A 308 -3.05 5.54 30.53
CA HIS A 308 -4.47 5.86 30.51
C HIS A 308 -5.21 4.87 29.61
N ARG A 309 -6.30 4.28 30.11
CA ARG A 309 -6.99 3.15 29.45
C ARG A 309 -8.22 3.56 28.64
N ARG A 310 -8.84 4.70 28.95
CA ARG A 310 -10.08 5.13 28.31
C ARG A 310 -9.77 6.01 27.11
N VAL A 311 -9.41 5.36 26.01
CA VAL A 311 -8.89 6.03 24.80
C VAL A 311 -9.83 5.85 23.62
N ILE A 312 -10.03 6.94 22.88
CA ILE A 312 -10.60 6.96 21.53
C ILE A 312 -9.49 7.40 20.56
N ASP A 313 -9.11 6.52 19.65
CA ASP A 313 -8.16 6.87 18.58
C ASP A 313 -8.90 7.07 17.26
N THR A 314 -8.84 8.29 16.72
CA THR A 314 -9.49 8.62 15.45
C THR A 314 -8.93 7.84 14.26
N ALA A 315 -7.67 7.39 14.30
CA ALA A 315 -7.10 6.50 13.30
C ALA A 315 -7.77 5.10 13.31
N CYS A 316 -8.30 4.68 14.46
CA CYS A 316 -9.09 3.45 14.60
C CYS A 316 -10.56 3.69 14.26
N MET A 317 -11.10 4.87 14.58
CA MET A 317 -12.46 5.26 14.19
C MET A 317 -12.61 5.36 12.68
N TYR A 318 -11.59 5.83 11.97
CA TYR A 318 -11.56 5.96 10.52
C TYR A 318 -10.51 5.02 9.95
N PRO A 319 -10.82 3.71 9.85
CA PRO A 319 -9.85 2.73 9.39
C PRO A 319 -9.36 3.08 7.99
N HIS A 320 -8.09 2.78 7.73
CA HIS A 320 -7.51 3.00 6.42
C HIS A 320 -8.03 1.95 5.43
N PRO A 321 -8.33 2.29 4.16
CA PRO A 321 -8.86 1.34 3.16
C PRO A 321 -7.97 0.12 2.91
N LYS A 322 -6.66 0.28 3.07
CA LYS A 322 -5.66 -0.81 2.95
C LYS A 322 -5.64 -1.76 4.15
N GLY A 323 -6.40 -1.47 5.21
CA GLY A 323 -6.35 -2.16 6.50
C GLY A 323 -5.05 -1.92 7.28
N PRO A 324 -4.92 -2.52 8.48
CA PRO A 324 -3.69 -2.48 9.26
C PRO A 324 -2.47 -3.05 8.50
N PRO A 325 -1.25 -2.54 8.74
CA PRO A 325 -0.89 -1.53 9.76
C PRO A 325 -1.09 -0.08 9.28
N PHE A 326 -1.63 0.15 8.08
CA PHE A 326 -1.80 1.50 7.54
C PHE A 326 -2.85 2.29 8.34
N ARG A 327 -2.54 3.56 8.61
CA ARG A 327 -3.43 4.52 9.25
C ARG A 327 -3.61 5.71 8.30
N SER A 328 -4.83 6.26 8.24
CA SER A 328 -5.10 7.48 7.47
C SER A 328 -4.55 8.68 8.23
N ALA A 329 -3.77 9.54 7.58
CA ALA A 329 -3.24 10.74 8.21
C ALA A 329 -4.36 11.71 8.62
N LEU A 330 -4.20 12.42 9.74
CA LEU A 330 -5.17 13.39 10.24
C LEU A 330 -5.58 14.41 9.17
N ARG A 331 -4.60 15.01 8.46
CA ARG A 331 -4.85 15.94 7.34
C ARG A 331 -5.75 15.39 6.23
N PHE A 332 -5.67 14.08 5.98
CA PHE A 332 -6.53 13.44 4.99
C PHE A 332 -7.95 13.31 5.53
N LEU A 333 -8.09 12.86 6.79
CA LEU A 333 -9.40 12.72 7.43
C LEU A 333 -10.13 14.06 7.57
N THR A 334 -9.44 15.12 7.99
CA THR A 334 -10.02 16.46 8.09
C THR A 334 -10.41 17.03 6.74
N SER A 335 -9.55 16.88 5.71
CA SER A 335 -9.88 17.29 4.36
C SER A 335 -11.09 16.53 3.81
N GLN A 336 -11.19 15.22 4.05
CA GLN A 336 -12.28 14.40 3.52
C GLN A 336 -13.61 14.58 4.27
N TYR A 337 -13.58 14.67 5.60
CA TYR A 337 -14.80 14.60 6.42
C TYR A 337 -15.19 15.93 7.06
N LEU A 338 -14.24 16.84 7.26
CA LEU A 338 -14.50 18.19 7.79
C LEU A 338 -14.39 19.27 6.70
N ASN A 339 -13.98 18.92 5.47
CA ASN A 339 -13.66 19.87 4.40
C ASN A 339 -12.67 20.97 4.84
N ARG A 340 -11.74 20.62 5.74
CA ARG A 340 -10.75 21.54 6.31
C ARG A 340 -9.34 21.08 5.99
N ALA A 341 -8.52 21.97 5.43
CA ALA A 341 -7.08 21.78 5.36
C ALA A 341 -6.46 22.21 6.70
N ILE A 342 -5.57 21.38 7.23
CA ILE A 342 -4.77 21.63 8.44
C ILE A 342 -3.29 21.42 8.09
N GLN A 343 -2.37 21.86 8.95
CA GLN A 343 -0.92 21.65 8.75
C GLN A 343 -0.43 22.25 7.40
N THR A 344 -0.94 23.43 7.05
CA THR A 344 -0.64 24.08 5.76
C THR A 344 0.56 25.03 5.81
N GLY A 345 1.02 25.37 7.01
CA GLY A 345 2.19 26.23 7.23
C GLY A 345 3.53 25.52 7.00
N THR A 346 4.60 26.31 6.93
CA THR A 346 5.99 25.82 6.82
C THR A 346 6.69 25.68 8.17
N ASP A 347 6.10 26.24 9.22
CA ASP A 347 6.73 26.41 10.53
C ASP A 347 6.44 25.24 11.49
N GLY A 348 6.14 24.06 10.93
CA GLY A 348 5.68 22.89 11.68
C GLY A 348 4.17 22.84 11.90
N HIS A 349 3.72 21.80 12.61
CA HIS A 349 2.32 21.61 12.96
C HIS A 349 1.94 22.42 14.21
N CYS A 350 0.64 22.59 14.39
CA CYS A 350 0.06 23.23 15.56
C CYS A 350 -0.72 22.17 16.34
N SER A 351 -0.17 21.74 17.49
CA SER A 351 -0.81 20.74 18.34
C SER A 351 -2.24 21.11 18.79
N VAL A 352 -2.55 22.40 18.95
CA VAL A 352 -3.93 22.87 19.20
C VAL A 352 -4.85 22.61 18.01
N GLU A 353 -4.39 22.89 16.78
CA GLU A 353 -5.14 22.60 15.55
C GLU A 353 -5.41 21.10 15.41
N ASP A 354 -4.41 20.28 15.72
CA ASP A 354 -4.47 18.81 15.59
C ASP A 354 -5.34 18.16 16.69
N ALA A 355 -5.27 18.64 17.93
CA ALA A 355 -6.17 18.20 19.02
C ALA A 355 -7.63 18.54 18.71
N VAL A 356 -7.91 19.77 18.25
CA VAL A 356 -9.27 20.20 17.87
C VAL A 356 -9.77 19.43 16.64
N ALA A 357 -8.93 19.22 15.62
CA ALA A 357 -9.25 18.41 14.45
C ALA A 357 -9.69 16.99 14.82
N THR A 358 -8.93 16.37 15.70
CA THR A 358 -9.17 15.03 16.20
C THR A 358 -10.48 14.96 16.97
N LEU A 359 -10.73 15.92 17.87
CA LEU A 359 -11.98 16.03 18.62
C LEU A 359 -13.19 16.14 17.68
N GLN A 360 -13.12 17.04 16.70
CA GLN A 360 -14.20 17.27 15.73
C GLN A 360 -14.48 16.03 14.88
N LEU A 361 -13.46 15.28 14.46
CA LEU A 361 -13.64 13.99 13.78
C LEU A 361 -14.35 12.97 14.68
N ALA A 362 -13.94 12.86 15.95
CA ALA A 362 -14.59 11.96 16.88
C ALA A 362 -16.07 12.32 17.10
N GLN A 363 -16.35 13.60 17.36
CA GLN A 363 -17.71 14.13 17.52
C GLN A 363 -18.57 13.91 16.27
N LEU A 364 -18.01 14.10 15.07
CA LEU A 364 -18.69 13.85 13.80
C LEU A 364 -19.15 12.40 13.70
N LYS A 365 -18.26 11.44 13.96
CA LYS A 365 -18.62 10.01 13.93
C LYS A 365 -19.58 9.62 15.05
N ILE A 366 -19.44 10.18 16.26
CA ILE A 366 -20.39 9.95 17.35
C ILE A 366 -21.79 10.42 16.94
N LYS A 367 -21.89 11.63 16.36
CA LYS A 367 -23.15 12.23 15.90
C LYS A 367 -23.83 11.41 14.79
N HIS A 368 -23.07 10.96 13.79
CA HIS A 368 -23.62 10.21 12.65
C HIS A 368 -23.69 8.70 12.89
N GLY A 369 -23.04 8.21 13.94
CA GLY A 369 -23.03 6.82 14.37
C GLY A 369 -21.97 5.94 13.69
N PRO A 370 -21.86 4.67 14.12
CA PRO A 370 -20.73 3.79 13.78
C PRO A 370 -20.58 3.46 12.29
N THR A 371 -21.65 3.62 11.51
CA THR A 371 -21.67 3.36 10.06
C THR A 371 -21.18 4.54 9.23
N PHE A 372 -20.83 5.67 9.86
CA PHE A 372 -20.24 6.83 9.20
C PHE A 372 -18.71 6.75 9.22
N PRO A 373 -18.00 7.05 8.11
CA PRO A 373 -18.52 7.28 6.77
C PRO A 373 -19.03 5.97 6.13
N SER A 374 -19.93 6.07 5.16
CA SER A 374 -20.49 4.89 4.49
C SER A 374 -19.35 4.08 3.85
N ILE A 375 -19.33 2.77 4.12
CA ILE A 375 -18.30 1.76 3.76
C ILE A 375 -18.07 1.63 2.22
N GLU A 376 -18.66 2.50 1.40
CA GLU A 376 -18.75 2.35 -0.05
C GLU A 376 -17.47 2.73 -0.81
N HIS A 377 -16.53 3.42 -0.18
CA HIS A 377 -15.36 4.00 -0.86
C HIS A 377 -14.10 3.12 -0.89
N GLU A 378 -14.07 1.97 -0.22
CA GLU A 378 -12.78 1.29 0.06
C GLU A 378 -12.42 0.09 -0.84
N TYR A 379 -13.36 -0.50 -1.57
CA TYR A 379 -13.16 -1.86 -2.10
C TYR A 379 -12.82 -1.97 -3.60
N LYS A 380 -12.47 -0.89 -4.29
CA LYS A 380 -12.39 -0.97 -5.76
C LYS A 380 -11.21 -1.83 -6.27
N GLN A 381 -10.03 -1.79 -5.63
CA GLN A 381 -8.82 -2.48 -6.12
C GLN A 381 -7.83 -2.81 -4.98
N LYS A 382 -7.24 -4.01 -4.98
CA LYS A 382 -6.12 -4.40 -4.09
C LYS A 382 -4.79 -4.02 -4.75
N LYS A 383 -3.79 -3.56 -3.98
CA LYS A 383 -2.44 -3.31 -4.50
C LYS A 383 -1.60 -4.57 -4.39
N VAL A 384 -0.93 -4.98 -5.46
CA VAL A 384 -0.04 -6.15 -5.48
C VAL A 384 1.00 -6.07 -4.36
N VAL A 385 1.62 -4.90 -4.19
CA VAL A 385 2.62 -4.64 -3.14
C VAL A 385 2.12 -5.01 -1.74
N ASN A 386 0.83 -4.79 -1.45
CA ASN A 386 0.24 -5.12 -0.14
C ASN A 386 0.00 -6.63 0.00
N GLU A 387 -0.42 -7.31 -1.06
CA GLU A 387 -0.60 -8.77 -1.01
C GLU A 387 0.75 -9.48 -0.87
N MET A 388 1.79 -8.99 -1.57
CA MET A 388 3.16 -9.45 -1.38
C MET A 388 3.62 -9.29 0.08
N ALA A 389 3.30 -8.16 0.71
CA ALA A 389 3.54 -7.92 2.13
C ALA A 389 2.94 -9.00 3.03
N ARG A 390 1.66 -9.33 2.79
CA ARG A 390 0.94 -10.35 3.56
C ARG A 390 1.53 -11.74 3.34
N ALA A 391 2.00 -12.02 2.13
CA ALA A 391 2.74 -13.23 1.78
C ALA A 391 4.20 -13.23 2.27
N LYS A 392 4.65 -12.18 2.98
CA LYS A 392 6.05 -12.00 3.45
C LYS A 392 7.08 -12.03 2.32
N LYS A 393 6.70 -11.55 1.13
CA LYS A 393 7.56 -11.46 -0.05
C LYS A 393 8.07 -10.02 -0.24
N SER A 394 9.35 -9.90 -0.58
CA SER A 394 10.02 -8.60 -0.80
C SER A 394 9.63 -7.99 -2.15
N VAL A 395 9.47 -6.65 -2.17
CA VAL A 395 9.16 -5.88 -3.38
C VAL A 395 10.14 -4.73 -3.51
N LEU A 396 10.68 -4.53 -4.71
CA LEU A 396 11.50 -3.39 -5.09
C LEU A 396 10.76 -2.52 -6.12
N ILE A 397 10.78 -1.21 -5.93
CA ILE A 397 10.22 -0.23 -6.88
C ILE A 397 11.32 0.76 -7.27
N VAL A 398 11.68 0.76 -8.55
CA VAL A 398 12.62 1.70 -9.18
C VAL A 398 11.87 2.55 -10.23
N ASP A 399 11.50 3.77 -9.87
CA ASP A 399 10.70 4.67 -10.71
C ASP A 399 10.94 6.13 -10.27
N SER A 400 10.25 7.09 -10.88
CA SER A 400 10.26 8.49 -10.46
C SER A 400 9.86 8.66 -8.99
N LEU A 401 10.34 9.70 -8.33
CA LEU A 401 10.00 9.99 -6.93
C LEU A 401 8.48 10.07 -6.72
N ARG A 402 7.75 10.63 -7.69
CA ARG A 402 6.28 10.71 -7.67
C ARG A 402 5.64 9.32 -7.77
N SER A 403 6.06 8.49 -8.73
CA SER A 403 5.56 7.11 -8.88
C SER A 403 5.83 6.29 -7.65
N CYS A 404 7.06 6.36 -7.13
CA CYS A 404 7.49 5.68 -5.91
C CYS A 404 6.55 5.98 -4.73
N ARG A 405 6.18 7.26 -4.51
CA ARG A 405 5.21 7.63 -3.46
C ARG A 405 3.82 7.02 -3.69
N SER A 406 3.33 7.01 -4.94
CA SER A 406 2.01 6.45 -5.30
C SER A 406 1.94 4.92 -5.20
N LEU A 407 2.98 4.24 -5.68
CA LEU A 407 3.08 2.79 -5.74
C LEU A 407 3.51 2.18 -4.41
N SER A 408 4.09 2.98 -3.51
CA SER A 408 4.51 2.55 -2.19
C SER A 408 3.40 1.84 -1.40
N GLY A 409 3.83 0.73 -0.79
CA GLY A 409 3.19 0.04 0.33
C GLY A 409 4.22 -0.08 1.46
N GLY A 410 3.77 -0.33 2.68
CA GLY A 410 4.60 -0.27 3.90
C GLY A 410 5.76 -1.27 3.98
N VAL A 411 5.94 -2.13 2.97
CA VAL A 411 7.01 -3.14 2.92
C VAL A 411 7.88 -3.05 1.66
N ALA A 412 7.56 -2.16 0.71
CA ALA A 412 8.33 -2.05 -0.52
C ALA A 412 9.64 -1.30 -0.27
N CYS A 413 10.75 -1.85 -0.75
CA CYS A 413 11.98 -1.09 -0.93
C CYS A 413 11.78 -0.15 -2.14
N ILE A 414 12.14 1.12 -1.98
CA ILE A 414 11.87 2.16 -2.96
C ILE A 414 13.17 2.88 -3.26
N ILE A 415 13.57 2.88 -4.54
CA ILE A 415 14.78 3.58 -5.01
C ILE A 415 14.37 4.52 -6.14
N PRO A 416 14.18 5.82 -5.86
CA PRO A 416 13.79 6.78 -6.89
C PRO A 416 14.90 6.95 -7.94
N ARG A 417 14.58 6.63 -9.21
CA ARG A 417 15.46 6.78 -10.38
C ARG A 417 14.60 7.10 -11.61
N GLU A 418 15.06 8.04 -12.43
CA GLU A 418 14.37 8.43 -13.67
C GLU A 418 15.23 8.22 -14.91
N VAL A 419 16.56 8.33 -14.77
CA VAL A 419 17.50 8.12 -15.86
C VAL A 419 17.54 6.63 -16.22
N PRO A 420 17.24 6.24 -17.48
CA PRO A 420 17.10 4.84 -17.87
C PRO A 420 18.30 3.95 -17.51
N GLY A 421 19.52 4.43 -17.76
CA GLY A 421 20.74 3.70 -17.40
C GLY A 421 20.88 3.45 -15.89
N GLU A 422 20.54 4.43 -15.05
CA GLU A 422 20.58 4.28 -13.59
C GLU A 422 19.49 3.33 -13.07
N VAL A 423 18.30 3.36 -13.69
CA VAL A 423 17.21 2.41 -13.37
C VAL A 423 17.70 0.98 -13.59
N VAL A 424 18.27 0.70 -14.76
CA VAL A 424 18.77 -0.64 -15.13
C VAL A 424 19.94 -1.07 -14.24
N GLN A 425 20.91 -0.19 -14.00
CA GLN A 425 22.01 -0.45 -13.08
C GLN A 425 21.53 -0.78 -11.66
N THR A 426 20.52 -0.06 -11.17
CA THR A 426 19.93 -0.30 -9.85
C THR A 426 19.24 -1.66 -9.80
N VAL A 427 18.47 -2.02 -10.83
CA VAL A 427 17.81 -3.34 -10.93
C VAL A 427 18.87 -4.45 -10.91
N VAL A 428 19.87 -4.36 -11.78
CA VAL A 428 20.95 -5.36 -11.89
C VAL A 428 21.71 -5.50 -10.57
N HIS A 429 22.04 -4.38 -9.92
CA HIS A 429 22.70 -4.39 -8.62
C HIS A 429 21.86 -5.14 -7.58
N GLN A 430 20.54 -4.86 -7.51
CA GLN A 430 19.65 -5.52 -6.54
C GLN A 430 19.41 -7.01 -6.86
N LEU A 431 19.49 -7.42 -8.12
CA LEU A 431 19.41 -8.84 -8.50
C LEU A 431 20.69 -9.63 -8.10
N THR A 432 21.83 -8.95 -7.99
CA THR A 432 23.15 -9.56 -7.78
C THR A 432 23.67 -9.48 -6.34
N THR A 433 22.96 -8.82 -5.42
CA THR A 433 23.36 -8.64 -4.00
C THR A 433 23.22 -9.91 -3.14
N GLY A 434 22.81 -11.05 -3.71
CA GLY A 434 22.58 -12.31 -3.01
C GLY A 434 21.21 -12.47 -2.35
N PHE A 435 20.43 -11.37 -2.25
CA PHE A 435 19.04 -11.39 -1.78
C PHE A 435 18.10 -10.68 -2.77
N PRO A 436 17.93 -11.22 -4.00
CA PRO A 436 17.09 -10.62 -5.02
C PRO A 436 15.63 -10.44 -4.53
N PRO A 437 14.98 -9.31 -4.83
CA PRO A 437 13.57 -9.08 -4.50
C PRO A 437 12.66 -10.07 -5.23
N HIS A 438 11.59 -10.56 -4.56
CA HIS A 438 10.62 -11.47 -5.19
C HIS A 438 9.87 -10.80 -6.34
N LEU A 439 9.58 -9.50 -6.21
CA LEU A 439 9.01 -8.68 -7.29
C LEU A 439 9.80 -7.39 -7.44
N THR A 440 10.28 -7.11 -8.64
CA THR A 440 10.92 -5.85 -8.99
C THR A 440 10.08 -5.13 -10.02
N TRP A 441 9.60 -3.93 -9.68
CA TRP A 441 9.03 -2.98 -10.63
C TRP A 441 10.10 -1.98 -11.05
N ALA A 442 10.34 -1.84 -12.34
CA ALA A 442 11.24 -0.84 -12.90
C ALA A 442 10.58 -0.16 -14.09
N ARG A 443 10.68 1.17 -14.17
CA ARG A 443 10.09 1.92 -15.27
C ARG A 443 11.06 2.92 -15.89
N VAL A 444 11.09 2.97 -17.21
CA VAL A 444 11.84 3.95 -18.01
C VAL A 444 10.92 4.64 -19.00
N ARG A 445 11.27 5.85 -19.44
CA ARG A 445 10.46 6.65 -20.38
C ARG A 445 11.31 7.26 -21.48
N GLY A 446 10.76 7.40 -22.67
CA GLY A 446 11.40 8.14 -23.77
C GLY A 446 12.61 7.43 -24.38
N VAL A 447 12.69 6.10 -24.26
CA VAL A 447 13.85 5.29 -24.71
C VAL A 447 13.52 4.63 -26.04
N LYS A 448 14.47 4.64 -26.99
CA LYS A 448 14.34 3.95 -28.27
C LYS A 448 14.39 2.43 -28.10
N ARG A 449 13.80 1.68 -29.05
CA ARG A 449 13.81 0.21 -28.99
C ARG A 449 15.22 -0.39 -28.96
N SER A 450 16.17 0.17 -29.70
CA SER A 450 17.57 -0.31 -29.72
C SER A 450 18.19 -0.34 -28.32
N ASP A 451 17.96 0.71 -27.54
CA ASP A 451 18.51 0.84 -26.19
C ASP A 451 17.73 -0.06 -25.21
N ILE A 452 16.43 -0.21 -25.41
CA ILE A 452 15.59 -1.15 -24.65
C ILE A 452 16.10 -2.59 -24.82
N VAL A 453 16.46 -3.01 -26.04
CA VAL A 453 17.03 -4.35 -26.29
C VAL A 453 18.30 -4.54 -25.46
N ALA A 454 19.22 -3.56 -25.46
CA ALA A 454 20.43 -3.61 -24.67
C ALA A 454 20.16 -3.70 -23.16
N TYR A 455 19.19 -2.94 -22.66
CA TYR A 455 18.77 -2.99 -21.25
C TYR A 455 18.13 -4.33 -20.86
N VAL A 456 17.27 -4.87 -21.72
CA VAL A 456 16.64 -6.19 -21.50
C VAL A 456 17.70 -7.29 -21.48
N GLN A 457 18.67 -7.27 -22.39
CA GLN A 457 19.79 -8.21 -22.38
C GLN A 457 20.64 -8.09 -21.11
N GLN A 458 20.92 -6.86 -20.67
CA GLN A 458 21.68 -6.62 -19.44
C GLN A 458 20.95 -7.14 -18.20
N ILE A 459 19.64 -6.93 -18.09
CA ILE A 459 18.83 -7.48 -16.99
C ILE A 459 18.80 -9.01 -17.09
N LYS A 460 18.48 -9.56 -18.27
CA LYS A 460 18.42 -11.01 -18.52
C LYS A 460 19.70 -11.71 -18.11
N PHE A 461 20.86 -11.19 -18.52
CA PHE A 461 22.17 -11.76 -18.17
C PHE A 461 22.41 -11.88 -16.65
N ASN A 462 21.80 -11.00 -15.85
CA ASN A 462 21.96 -10.95 -14.40
C ASN A 462 20.76 -11.53 -13.64
N LEU A 463 19.80 -12.18 -14.31
CA LEU A 463 18.67 -12.82 -13.64
C LEU A 463 19.13 -14.08 -12.88
N PRO A 464 18.74 -14.24 -11.61
CA PRO A 464 18.89 -15.51 -10.90
C PRO A 464 18.10 -16.65 -11.58
N THR A 465 18.49 -17.90 -11.35
CA THR A 465 17.70 -19.07 -11.80
C THR A 465 16.32 -19.08 -11.13
N GLY A 466 15.29 -19.47 -11.89
CA GLY A 466 13.90 -19.38 -11.47
C GLY A 466 13.38 -17.94 -11.51
N SER A 467 13.77 -17.16 -12.52
CA SER A 467 13.30 -15.78 -12.68
C SER A 467 12.45 -15.60 -13.92
N CYS A 468 11.50 -14.67 -13.82
CA CYS A 468 10.68 -14.22 -14.95
C CYS A 468 10.92 -12.73 -15.20
N LEU A 469 11.32 -12.36 -16.42
CA LEU A 469 11.43 -10.98 -16.87
C LEU A 469 10.31 -10.66 -17.84
N VAL A 470 9.44 -9.74 -17.43
CA VAL A 470 8.32 -9.24 -18.22
C VAL A 470 8.65 -7.81 -18.62
N THR A 471 8.86 -7.60 -19.91
CA THR A 471 9.12 -6.28 -20.50
C THR A 471 7.87 -5.79 -21.21
N VAL A 472 7.39 -4.60 -20.87
CA VAL A 472 6.20 -4.00 -21.49
C VAL A 472 6.59 -2.72 -22.20
N LEU A 473 6.34 -2.63 -23.51
CA LEU A 473 6.58 -1.44 -24.31
C LEU A 473 5.25 -0.77 -24.62
N SER A 474 5.22 0.55 -24.45
CA SER A 474 4.10 1.39 -24.86
C SER A 474 4.60 2.61 -25.63
N GLY A 475 3.88 2.98 -26.68
CA GLY A 475 4.18 4.17 -27.45
C GLY A 475 3.83 5.46 -26.70
N ASP A 476 4.18 6.60 -27.28
CA ASP A 476 3.84 7.91 -26.72
C ASP A 476 2.32 8.12 -26.56
N THR A 477 1.92 8.84 -25.52
CA THR A 477 0.52 9.20 -25.24
C THR A 477 0.29 10.72 -25.29
N ASN A 478 1.26 11.53 -25.71
CA ASN A 478 1.14 12.99 -25.73
C ASN A 478 -0.02 13.48 -26.58
N ASP A 479 -0.19 12.97 -27.80
CA ASP A 479 -1.31 13.35 -28.68
C ASP A 479 -2.66 13.03 -28.05
N LEU A 480 -2.77 11.84 -27.42
CA LEU A 480 -3.98 11.44 -26.72
C LEU A 480 -4.27 12.33 -25.50
N ARG A 481 -3.24 12.66 -24.71
CA ARG A 481 -3.34 13.60 -23.58
C ARG A 481 -3.78 14.98 -24.06
N ALA A 482 -3.26 15.44 -25.20
CA ALA A 482 -3.62 16.71 -25.82
C ALA A 482 -5.09 16.72 -26.29
N LEU A 483 -5.55 15.66 -26.97
CA LEU A 483 -6.94 15.52 -27.39
C LEU A 483 -7.90 15.45 -26.20
N HIS A 484 -7.55 14.71 -25.14
CA HIS A 484 -8.34 14.71 -23.90
C HIS A 484 -8.42 16.07 -23.23
N LYS A 485 -7.30 16.79 -23.15
CA LYS A 485 -7.26 18.16 -22.60
C LYS A 485 -8.14 19.09 -23.43
N ARG A 486 -8.09 19.00 -24.76
CA ARG A 486 -8.94 19.78 -25.67
C ARG A 486 -10.44 19.53 -25.44
N ARG A 487 -10.81 18.29 -25.11
CA ARG A 487 -12.19 17.89 -24.81
C ARG A 487 -12.73 18.41 -23.47
N THR A 488 -11.87 18.50 -22.44
CA THR A 488 -12.32 18.72 -21.05
C THR A 488 -12.01 20.11 -20.49
N ALA A 489 -10.97 20.78 -20.99
CA ALA A 489 -10.49 22.05 -20.44
C ALA A 489 -11.31 23.24 -20.98
N ARG A 490 -12.44 23.55 -20.33
CA ARG A 490 -13.33 24.68 -20.67
C ARG A 490 -12.65 26.06 -20.69
N THR A 491 -11.45 26.19 -20.12
CA THR A 491 -10.64 27.43 -20.05
C THR A 491 -9.52 27.52 -21.10
N ASP A 492 -9.26 26.47 -21.90
CA ASP A 492 -8.27 26.53 -22.99
C ASP A 492 -8.92 27.13 -24.25
N PRO A 493 -8.37 28.19 -24.88
CA PRO A 493 -8.93 28.80 -26.09
C PRO A 493 -8.96 27.85 -27.31
N ARG A 494 -8.27 26.70 -27.24
CA ARG A 494 -8.32 25.63 -28.25
C ARG A 494 -9.40 24.58 -27.96
N SER A 495 -10.05 24.64 -26.80
CA SER A 495 -11.15 23.76 -26.43
C SER A 495 -12.37 24.08 -27.28
N SER A 496 -13.00 23.06 -27.85
CA SER A 496 -14.18 23.25 -28.69
C SER A 496 -15.42 23.38 -27.81
N LEU A 497 -16.19 24.46 -28.01
CA LEU A 497 -17.54 24.62 -27.44
C LEU A 497 -18.49 23.50 -27.90
N MET A 498 -18.24 22.91 -29.07
CA MET A 498 -18.93 21.72 -29.59
C MET A 498 -17.90 20.68 -30.04
N TRP A 499 -17.93 19.50 -29.39
CA TRP A 499 -17.11 18.34 -29.76
C TRP A 499 -17.79 17.59 -30.91
N ASP A 500 -17.19 17.58 -32.10
CA ASP A 500 -17.79 17.01 -33.30
C ASP A 500 -17.44 15.52 -33.53
N LYS A 501 -18.14 14.90 -34.49
CA LYS A 501 -17.94 13.48 -34.82
C LYS A 501 -16.52 13.17 -35.32
N LYS A 502 -15.91 14.06 -36.11
CA LYS A 502 -14.57 13.87 -36.66
C LYS A 502 -13.49 13.95 -35.57
N GLN A 503 -13.68 14.84 -34.60
CA GLN A 503 -12.85 14.94 -33.40
C GLN A 503 -12.98 13.70 -32.52
N GLN A 504 -14.19 13.16 -32.40
CA GLN A 504 -14.42 11.90 -31.68
C GLN A 504 -13.75 10.71 -32.38
N GLU A 505 -13.90 10.58 -33.70
CA GLU A 505 -13.24 9.54 -34.50
C GLU A 505 -11.71 9.62 -34.40
N ALA A 506 -11.13 10.83 -34.42
CA ALA A 506 -9.70 11.03 -34.23
C ALA A 506 -9.25 10.63 -32.81
N LEU A 507 -10.00 11.02 -31.78
CA LEU A 507 -9.73 10.61 -30.40
C LEU A 507 -9.79 9.09 -30.25
N ASP A 508 -10.79 8.43 -30.82
CA ASP A 508 -10.96 6.99 -30.74
C ASP A 508 -9.81 6.24 -31.47
N ALA A 509 -9.39 6.74 -32.62
CA ALA A 509 -8.23 6.21 -33.34
C ALA A 509 -6.92 6.38 -32.55
N THR A 510 -6.67 7.57 -32.00
CA THR A 510 -5.48 7.81 -31.16
C THR A 510 -5.53 6.99 -29.86
N ALA A 511 -6.71 6.83 -29.25
CA ALA A 511 -6.89 6.01 -28.06
C ALA A 511 -6.60 4.53 -28.36
N LEU A 512 -7.10 4.00 -29.47
CA LEU A 512 -6.82 2.62 -29.91
C LEU A 512 -5.31 2.40 -30.10
N ALA A 513 -4.62 3.32 -30.78
CA ALA A 513 -3.17 3.26 -31.00
C ALA A 513 -2.34 3.47 -29.72
N ALA A 514 -2.86 4.21 -28.74
CA ALA A 514 -2.23 4.34 -27.42
C ALA A 514 -2.39 3.07 -26.59
N GLN A 515 -3.55 2.41 -26.68
CA GLN A 515 -3.84 1.19 -25.93
C GLN A 515 -3.09 -0.04 -26.44
N THR A 516 -2.53 0.00 -27.65
CA THR A 516 -1.66 -1.08 -28.15
C THR A 516 -0.24 -0.94 -27.62
N GLY A 517 0.23 -1.98 -26.94
CA GLY A 517 1.61 -2.15 -26.51
C GLY A 517 2.18 -3.49 -26.95
N LEU A 518 3.43 -3.75 -26.58
CA LEU A 518 4.09 -5.03 -26.78
C LEU A 518 4.54 -5.58 -25.44
N VAL A 519 4.46 -6.90 -25.28
CA VAL A 519 4.94 -7.59 -24.08
C VAL A 519 5.91 -8.66 -24.52
N HIS A 520 7.06 -8.70 -23.85
CA HIS A 520 8.10 -9.70 -24.01
C HIS A 520 8.34 -10.37 -22.66
N ILE A 521 8.21 -11.69 -22.60
CA ILE A 521 8.38 -12.49 -21.39
C ILE A 521 9.52 -13.48 -21.60
N CYS A 522 10.51 -13.44 -20.71
CA CYS A 522 11.62 -14.37 -20.66
C CYS A 522 11.59 -15.13 -19.34
N LEU A 523 11.77 -16.45 -19.39
CA LEU A 523 11.93 -17.33 -18.24
C LEU A 523 13.40 -17.80 -18.18
N GLN A 524 13.99 -17.86 -16.99
CA GLN A 524 15.40 -18.22 -16.78
C GLN A 524 15.59 -19.16 -15.59
#